data_AF-A0A9D5EW09-F1
#
_entry.id   AF-A0A9D5EW09-F1
#
_cell.length_a   1.000
_cell.length_b   1.000
_cell.length_c   1.000
_cell.angle_alpha   90.00
_cell.angle_beta   90.00
_cell.angle_gamma   90.00
#
_symmetry.space_group_name_H-M   'P 1'
#
loop_
_entity.id
_entity.type
_entity.pdbx_description
1 polymer ?
#
loop_
_entity_poly.entity_id
_entity_poly.type
_entity_poly.pdbx_seq_one_letter_code
_entity_poly.pdbx_strand_id
1 'polypeptide(L)'
;MVRQATAIKTDAIALMGEFLHGAEKNRGASAGGEKEGSRGSYREPRDTTPTLAEVGITKKESMNAQTIAALKSSEPEHNLRQFCRRL
;
A
#
# COMPACT_ATOMS: atom_id res chain seq x y z
N MET A 1 24.45 11.64 10.92
CA MET A 1 23.11 12.11 10.49
C MET A 1 22.32 11.07 9.68
N VAL A 2 22.93 10.27 8.81
CA VAL A 2 22.23 9.28 7.96
C VAL A 2 21.34 8.29 8.73
N ARG A 3 21.75 7.84 9.93
CA ARG A 3 20.97 6.91 10.77
C ARG A 3 19.59 7.44 11.22
N GLN A 4 19.50 8.73 11.54
CA GLN A 4 18.22 9.32 11.96
C GLN A 4 17.27 9.47 10.78
N ALA A 5 17.80 9.91 9.63
CA ALA A 5 17.02 10.01 8.40
C ALA A 5 16.46 8.64 7.96
N THR A 6 17.26 7.57 8.08
CA THR A 6 16.78 6.21 7.77
C THR A 6 15.70 5.73 8.73
N ALA A 7 15.80 6.05 10.02
CA ALA A 7 14.79 5.68 11.02
C ALA A 7 13.45 6.38 10.75
N ILE A 8 13.48 7.68 10.49
CA ILE A 8 12.28 8.47 10.15
C ILE A 8 11.65 7.94 8.86
N LYS A 9 12.46 7.60 7.85
CA LYS A 9 11.98 7.01 6.60
C LYS A 9 11.27 5.67 6.84
N THR A 10 11.83 4.78 7.66
CA THR A 10 11.21 3.49 7.96
C THR A 10 9.90 3.64 8.72
N ASP A 11 9.82 4.61 9.63
CA ASP A 11 8.60 4.90 10.38
C ASP A 11 7.49 5.46 9.49
N ALA A 12 7.83 6.39 8.58
CA ALA A 12 6.89 6.93 7.61
C ALA A 12 6.31 5.82 6.69
N ILE A 13 7.16 4.89 6.25
CA ILE A 13 6.72 3.75 5.42
C ILE A 13 5.83 2.79 6.20
N ALA A 14 6.11 2.53 7.48
CA ALA A 14 5.27 1.70 8.33
C ALA A 14 3.87 2.33 8.51
N LEU A 15 3.80 3.63 8.81
CA LEU A 15 2.53 4.37 8.91
C LEU A 15 1.74 4.34 7.60
N MET A 16 2.43 4.49 6.46
CA MET A 16 1.80 4.33 5.15
C MET A 16 1.21 2.93 4.97
N GLY A 17 1.92 1.89 5.42
CA GLY A 17 1.43 0.50 5.37
C GLY A 17 0.18 0.26 6.22
N GLU A 18 0.14 0.80 7.44
CA GLU A 18 -1.04 0.74 8.32
C GLU A 18 -2.25 1.45 7.70
N PHE A 19 -2.03 2.65 7.16
CA PHE A 19 -3.07 3.41 6.47
C PHE A 19 -3.64 2.64 5.27
N LEU A 20 -2.76 2.05 4.45
CA LEU A 20 -3.18 1.24 3.31
C LEU A 20 -3.86 -0.08 3.70
N HIS A 21 -3.59 -0.61 4.90
CA HIS A 21 -4.25 -1.80 5.40
C HIS A 21 -5.70 -1.54 5.81
N GLY A 22 -5.97 -0.37 6.40
CA GLY A 22 -7.31 0.07 6.79
C GLY A 22 -8.16 0.65 5.67
N ALA A 23 -7.57 1.00 4.53
CA ALA A 23 -8.28 1.56 3.38
C ALA A 23 -9.18 0.52 2.68
N GLU A 24 -10.36 0.96 2.22
CA GLU A 24 -11.26 0.11 1.44
C GLU A 24 -10.60 -0.31 0.12
N LYS A 25 -10.51 -1.62 -0.12
CA LYS A 25 -9.89 -2.16 -1.33
C LYS A 25 -10.86 -2.04 -2.51
N ASN A 26 -10.33 -1.54 -3.62
CA ASN A 26 -11.03 -1.58 -4.91
C ASN A 26 -11.50 -3.01 -5.22
N ARG A 27 -12.81 -3.16 -5.44
CA ARG A 27 -13.43 -4.38 -5.90
C ARG A 27 -13.16 -4.47 -7.39
N GLY A 28 -12.07 -5.16 -7.73
CA GLY A 28 -11.75 -5.50 -9.11
C GLY A 28 -12.95 -6.13 -9.85
N ALA A 29 -12.89 -6.21 -11.17
CA ALA A 29 -14.05 -6.63 -11.95
C ALA A 29 -14.48 -8.07 -11.65
N SER A 30 -15.54 -8.24 -10.85
CA SER A 30 -16.23 -9.52 -10.68
C SER A 30 -16.78 -9.96 -12.04
N ALA A 31 -16.29 -11.09 -12.56
CA ALA A 31 -16.61 -11.70 -13.86
C ALA A 31 -15.90 -11.13 -15.10
N GLY A 32 -14.60 -10.82 -15.00
CA GLY A 32 -13.70 -10.74 -16.18
C GLY A 32 -13.94 -9.60 -17.17
N GLY A 33 -14.79 -8.63 -16.83
CA GLY A 33 -14.95 -7.40 -17.62
C GLY A 33 -13.95 -6.32 -17.23
N GLU A 34 -13.85 -5.25 -18.00
CA GLU A 34 -13.09 -4.08 -17.57
C GLU A 34 -13.75 -3.39 -16.36
N LYS A 35 -12.94 -2.78 -15.48
CA LYS A 35 -13.43 -2.06 -14.28
C LYS A 35 -14.39 -0.91 -14.67
N GLU A 36 -14.10 -0.25 -15.79
CA GLU A 36 -14.90 0.83 -16.38
C GLU A 36 -15.78 0.36 -17.55
N GLY A 37 -15.80 -0.95 -17.82
CA GLY A 37 -16.57 -1.50 -18.92
C GLY A 37 -18.07 -1.39 -18.66
N SER A 38 -18.80 -0.79 -19.60
CA SER A 38 -20.27 -0.70 -19.52
C SER A 38 -20.88 -2.09 -19.48
N ARG A 39 -21.60 -2.44 -18.41
CA ARG A 39 -22.51 -3.58 -18.41
C ARG A 39 -23.92 -3.07 -18.64
N GLY A 40 -24.27 -2.86 -19.91
CA GLY A 40 -25.57 -2.31 -20.32
C GLY A 40 -25.65 -0.78 -20.25
N SER A 41 -26.79 -0.23 -19.85
CA SER A 41 -27.04 1.24 -19.78
C SER A 41 -26.35 1.95 -18.61
N TYR A 42 -25.71 1.21 -17.71
CA TYR A 42 -25.08 1.76 -16.52
C TYR A 42 -23.63 2.19 -16.82
N ARG A 43 -23.40 3.51 -16.74
CA ARG A 43 -22.15 4.21 -17.10
C ARG A 43 -21.40 4.78 -15.89
N GLU A 44 -21.86 4.52 -14.67
CA GLU A 44 -21.18 5.00 -13.47
C GLU A 44 -20.05 4.03 -13.06
N PRO A 45 -18.89 4.54 -12.62
CA PRO A 45 -17.82 3.72 -12.06
C PRO A 45 -18.33 2.94 -10.85
N ARG A 46 -18.08 1.62 -10.83
CA ARG A 46 -18.52 0.74 -9.73
C ARG A 46 -17.85 1.03 -8.40
N ASP A 47 -16.59 1.48 -8.45
CA ASP A 47 -15.80 1.87 -7.29
C ASP A 47 -15.41 3.33 -7.45
N THR A 48 -15.79 4.15 -6.47
CA THR A 48 -15.34 5.55 -6.33
C THR A 48 -14.05 5.67 -5.53
N THR A 49 -13.56 4.56 -4.98
CA THR A 49 -12.32 4.51 -4.22
C THR A 49 -11.11 4.69 -5.16
N PRO A 50 -10.19 5.60 -4.81
CA PRO A 50 -9.07 5.94 -5.68
C PRO A 50 -8.14 4.74 -5.86
N THR A 51 -7.60 4.58 -7.07
CA THR A 51 -6.60 3.53 -7.31
C THR A 51 -5.23 3.93 -6.75
N LEU A 52 -4.40 2.93 -6.40
CA LEU A 52 -3.02 3.20 -5.95
C LEU A 52 -2.22 4.07 -6.95
N ALA A 53 -2.49 3.90 -8.25
CA ALA A 53 -1.86 4.68 -9.31
C ALA A 53 -2.30 6.16 -9.29
N GLU A 54 -3.58 6.44 -9.00
CA GLU A 54 -4.10 7.81 -8.85
C GLU A 54 -3.48 8.54 -7.66
N VAL A 55 -3.18 7.82 -6.58
CA VAL A 55 -2.49 8.36 -5.39
C VAL A 55 -0.96 8.41 -5.59
N GLY A 56 -0.46 8.00 -6.77
CA GLY A 56 0.97 8.05 -7.11
C GLY A 56 1.83 6.97 -6.47
N ILE A 57 1.22 5.86 -6.00
CA ILE A 57 1.93 4.76 -5.33
C ILE A 57 1.95 3.53 -6.23
N THR A 58 3.12 2.92 -6.41
CA THR A 58 3.21 1.66 -7.16
C THR A 58 2.74 0.47 -6.32
N LYS A 59 2.27 -0.60 -6.98
CA LYS A 59 1.87 -1.85 -6.31
C LYS A 59 3.00 -2.43 -5.43
N LYS A 60 4.25 -2.31 -5.89
CA LYS A 60 5.43 -2.81 -5.17
C LYS A 60 5.69 -2.00 -3.90
N GLU A 61 5.57 -0.68 -3.95
CA GLU A 61 5.71 0.20 -2.79
C GLU A 61 4.60 -0.05 -1.76
N SER A 62 3.35 -0.17 -2.21
CA SER A 62 2.22 -0.52 -1.35
C SER A 62 2.45 -1.87 -0.65
N MET A 63 2.90 -2.89 -1.38
CA MET A 63 3.17 -4.21 -0.80
C MET A 63 4.29 -4.14 0.24
N ASN A 64 5.41 -3.50 -0.11
CA ASN A 64 6.54 -3.35 0.82
C ASN A 64 6.15 -2.60 2.09
N ALA A 65 5.35 -1.53 1.97
CA ALA A 65 4.89 -0.75 3.11
C ALA A 65 4.01 -1.57 4.05
N GLN A 66 3.06 -2.33 3.51
CA GLN A 66 2.20 -3.22 4.31
C GLN A 66 3.00 -4.34 4.97
N THR A 67 4.02 -4.91 4.31
CA THR A 67 4.92 -5.88 4.92
C THR A 67 5.73 -5.27 6.06
N ILE A 68 6.25 -4.04 5.88
CA ILE A 68 6.98 -3.33 6.92
C ILE A 68 6.09 -3.02 8.13
N ALA A 69 4.85 -2.60 7.90
CA ALA A 69 3.86 -2.41 8.96
C ALA A 69 3.60 -3.72 9.74
N ALA A 70 3.37 -4.83 9.03
CA ALA A 70 3.17 -6.13 9.65
C ALA A 70 4.37 -6.58 10.49
N LEU A 71 5.59 -6.36 10.01
CA LEU A 71 6.83 -6.69 10.73
C LEU A 71 7.03 -5.82 11.98
N LYS A 72 6.65 -4.53 11.93
CA LYS A 72 6.72 -3.62 13.09
C LYS A 72 5.70 -4.01 14.16
N SER A 73 4.52 -4.48 13.76
CA SER A 73 3.49 -4.97 14.66
C SER A 73 3.82 -6.33 15.30
N SER A 74 4.54 -7.21 14.61
CA SER A 74 4.89 -8.53 15.15
C SER A 74 6.08 -8.49 16.11
N GLU A 75 7.12 -7.70 15.81
CA GLU A 75 8.33 -7.60 16.66
C GLU A 75 9.04 -6.24 16.50
N PRO A 76 8.79 -5.26 17.40
CA PRO A 76 9.40 -3.93 17.28
C PRO A 76 10.91 -3.91 17.58
N GLU A 77 11.43 -4.86 18.38
CA GLU A 77 12.81 -4.80 18.89
C GLU A 77 13.87 -5.48 17.99
N HIS A 78 13.49 -6.38 17.07
CA HIS A 78 14.47 -7.22 16.35
C HIS A 78 14.82 -6.74 14.92
N ASN A 79 13.98 -5.95 14.27
CA ASN A 79 13.97 -5.88 12.80
C ASN A 79 14.58 -4.62 12.15
N LEU A 80 15.04 -3.62 12.91
CA LEU A 80 15.65 -2.40 12.37
C LEU A 80 16.99 -2.64 11.64
N ARG A 81 17.60 -3.83 11.78
CA ARG A 81 18.93 -4.13 11.22
C ARG A 81 18.95 -4.82 9.86
N GLN A 82 17.87 -5.49 9.44
CA GLN A 82 17.87 -6.25 8.18
C GLN A 82 17.58 -5.37 6.95
N PHE A 83 16.73 -4.35 7.07
CA PHE A 83 16.30 -3.56 5.92
C PHE A 83 17.36 -2.57 5.41
N CYS A 84 18.21 -2.04 6.29
CA CYS A 84 19.29 -1.11 5.91
C CYS A 84 20.45 -1.76 5.13
N ARG A 85 20.46 -3.09 4.95
CA ARG A 85 21.59 -3.81 4.32
C ARG A 85 21.35 -4.20 2.86
N ARG A 86 20.19 -3.87 2.28
CA ARG A 86 19.76 -4.32 0.95
C ARG A 86 19.31 -3.19 0.00
N LEU A 87 19.62 -1.94 0.34
CA LEU A 87 19.55 -0.76 -0.54
C LEU A 87 20.97 -0.32 -0.86
#